data_AF-A0A947EU00-F1
#
_entry.id   AF-A0A947EU00-F1
#
_cell.length_a   1.000
_cell.length_b   1.000
_cell.length_c   1.000
_cell.angle_alpha   90.00
_cell.angle_beta   90.00
_cell.angle_gamma   90.00
#
_symmetry.space_group_name_H-M   'P 1'
#
loop_
_entity.id
_entity.type
_entity.pdbx_description
1 polymer ?
#
loop_
_entity_poly.entity_id
_entity_poly.type
_entity_poly.pdbx_seq_one_letter_code
_entity_poly.pdbx_strand_id
1 'polypeptide(L)'
;MIKLHDKQFEPYLSEEQIQDAVKKVAAEVARDYKDKVPIFVGVLNGAFMFVADFLKHYPHPCEVTFVKLSSYRGLTSTGIVRNLLDVSENIEGRSIIILEDIIDTGRTLQELIHLFSNTNVKDFKIASLFYKSEVYNGEYGIDYFGLEIPNKFIVGYGLDYLELGRNLKEVYQLKENPMINLVLFGKPGAGKGTQAEFLKEKYSLIHISTGDVFRRNIKNGTELGNLAKSYMDQGELVPDEVTINMLRDEVEQNPEASGFIFDGFPRTTAQAEALDNLL
;
A
#
# COMPACT_ATOMS: atom_id res chain seq x y z
N MET A 1 -3.04 18.45 -3.12
CA MET A 1 -3.55 17.11 -3.53
C MET A 1 -3.23 16.90 -5.00
N ILE A 2 -2.91 15.67 -5.38
CA ILE A 2 -2.67 15.28 -6.77
C ILE A 2 -3.48 14.03 -7.11
N LYS A 3 -3.69 13.77 -8.40
CA LYS A 3 -4.30 12.54 -8.90
C LYS A 3 -3.32 11.88 -9.87
N LEU A 4 -3.01 10.61 -9.64
CA LEU A 4 -2.23 9.76 -10.55
C LEU A 4 -3.11 8.57 -10.93
N HIS A 5 -3.42 8.44 -12.22
CA HIS A 5 -4.36 7.43 -12.72
C HIS A 5 -5.69 7.42 -11.94
N ASP A 6 -6.02 6.30 -11.30
CA ASP A 6 -7.23 6.07 -10.51
C ASP A 6 -7.13 6.56 -9.04
N LYS A 7 -5.94 6.92 -8.55
CA LYS A 7 -5.71 7.22 -7.13
C LYS A 7 -5.48 8.70 -6.85
N GLN A 8 -5.97 9.15 -5.69
CA GLN A 8 -5.71 10.49 -5.16
C GLN A 8 -4.64 10.42 -4.08
N PHE A 9 -3.76 11.41 -4.07
CA PHE A 9 -2.69 11.52 -3.09
C PHE A 9 -2.72 12.90 -2.44
N GLU A 10 -2.36 12.95 -1.16
CA GLU A 10 -2.27 14.16 -0.36
C GLU A 10 -0.80 14.45 0.02
N PRO A 11 -0.41 15.73 0.17
CA PRO A 11 0.95 16.08 0.55
C PRO A 11 1.37 15.37 1.84
N TYR A 12 2.58 14.81 1.88
CA TYR A 12 3.09 14.09 3.03
C TYR A 12 4.43 14.66 3.53
N LEU A 13 5.44 14.76 2.67
CA LEU A 13 6.75 15.34 3.01
C LEU A 13 7.12 16.44 2.01
N SER A 14 7.54 17.58 2.52
CA SER A 14 8.05 18.70 1.72
C SER A 14 9.44 18.40 1.13
N GLU A 15 9.80 19.13 0.07
CA GLU A 15 11.14 19.08 -0.53
C GLU A 15 12.24 19.34 0.52
N GLU A 16 12.04 20.30 1.43
CA GLU A 16 13.00 20.64 2.49
C GLU A 16 13.25 19.46 3.43
N GLN A 17 12.19 18.80 3.92
CA GLN A 17 12.32 17.63 4.80
C GLN A 17 13.06 16.47 4.12
N ILE A 18 12.83 16.29 2.82
CA ILE A 18 13.50 15.26 2.03
C ILE A 18 14.99 15.59 1.89
N GLN A 19 15.34 16.82 1.52
CA GLN A 19 16.74 17.23 1.38
C GLN A 19 17.51 17.16 2.70
N ASP A 20 16.88 17.51 3.82
CA ASP A 20 17.47 17.35 5.15
C ASP A 20 17.74 15.88 5.48
N ALA A 21 16.82 14.98 5.14
CA ALA A 21 17.00 13.54 5.31
C ALA A 21 18.14 12.99 4.43
N VAL A 22 18.21 13.41 3.16
CA VAL A 22 19.30 13.05 2.24
C VAL A 22 20.65 13.50 2.80
N LYS A 23 20.73 14.77 3.25
CA LYS A 23 21.95 15.35 3.83
C LYS A 23 22.38 14.63 5.11
N LYS A 24 21.44 14.23 5.97
CA LYS A 24 21.70 13.43 7.16
C LYS A 24 22.37 12.10 6.77
N VAL A 25 21.78 11.34 5.86
CA VAL A 25 22.32 10.04 5.42
C VAL A 25 23.70 10.22 4.78
N ALA A 26 23.88 11.21 3.91
CA ALA A 26 25.17 11.52 3.30
C ALA A 26 26.24 11.86 4.34
N ALA A 27 25.90 12.62 5.39
CA ALA A 27 26.82 12.97 6.47
C ALA A 27 27.20 11.79 7.36
N GLU A 28 26.27 10.86 7.61
CA GLU A 28 26.54 9.62 8.34
C GLU A 28 27.49 8.73 7.54
N VAL A 29 27.18 8.47 6.27
CA VAL A 29 28.05 7.68 5.40
C VAL A 29 29.42 8.35 5.20
N ALA A 30 29.49 9.68 5.03
CA ALA A 30 30.74 10.41 4.89
C ALA A 30 31.64 10.27 6.12
N ARG A 31 31.06 10.24 7.32
CA ARG A 31 31.81 10.04 8.56
C ARG A 31 32.49 8.67 8.60
N ASP A 32 31.76 7.63 8.20
CA ASP A 32 32.21 6.24 8.31
C ASP A 32 33.16 5.84 7.17
N TYR A 33 33.14 6.59 6.07
CA TYR A 33 33.94 6.32 4.86
C TYR A 33 34.93 7.42 4.47
N LYS A 34 35.25 8.35 5.38
CA LYS A 34 36.12 9.52 5.16
C LYS A 34 37.44 9.25 4.41
N ASP A 35 38.14 8.18 4.78
CA ASP A 35 39.45 7.81 4.23
C ASP A 35 39.36 6.60 3.26
N LYS A 36 38.16 6.32 2.76
CA LYS A 36 37.87 5.22 1.83
C LYS A 36 37.31 5.79 0.52
N VAL A 37 37.37 5.00 -0.55
CA VAL A 37 36.70 5.29 -1.83
C VAL A 37 35.59 4.25 -2.04
N PRO A 38 34.40 4.47 -1.46
CA PRO A 38 33.28 3.55 -1.61
C PRO A 38 32.72 3.53 -3.04
N ILE A 39 32.04 2.43 -3.38
CA ILE A 39 31.20 2.33 -4.56
C ILE A 39 29.74 2.42 -4.10
N PHE A 40 29.04 3.46 -4.55
CA PHE A 40 27.61 3.62 -4.35
C PHE A 40 26.84 2.90 -5.47
N VAL A 41 25.95 1.99 -5.09
CA VAL A 41 25.14 1.22 -6.04
C VAL A 41 23.70 1.68 -5.93
N GLY A 42 23.25 2.51 -6.87
CA GLY A 42 21.88 3.01 -6.94
C GLY A 42 20.91 1.97 -7.49
N VAL A 43 19.81 1.72 -6.79
CA VAL A 43 18.76 0.79 -7.24
C VAL A 43 17.76 1.50 -8.14
N LEU A 44 17.75 1.15 -9.43
CA LEU A 44 16.84 1.72 -10.41
C LEU A 44 15.47 1.01 -10.41
N ASN A 45 14.39 1.71 -10.75
CA ASN A 45 14.35 3.11 -11.20
C ASN A 45 14.12 4.12 -10.07
N GLY A 46 13.71 3.70 -8.89
CA GLY A 46 13.19 4.60 -7.85
C GLY A 46 14.24 5.49 -7.18
N ALA A 47 15.42 4.94 -6.89
CA ALA A 47 16.44 5.63 -6.11
C ALA A 47 17.20 6.74 -6.85
N PHE A 48 17.00 6.93 -8.16
CA PHE A 48 17.85 7.83 -8.95
C PHE A 48 17.89 9.28 -8.44
N MET A 49 16.77 9.80 -7.91
CA MET A 49 16.73 11.14 -7.32
C MET A 49 17.49 11.20 -6.00
N PHE A 50 17.26 10.22 -5.12
CA PHE A 50 17.98 10.08 -3.87
C PHE A 50 19.49 9.97 -4.11
N VAL A 51 19.92 9.11 -5.04
CA VAL A 51 21.34 8.95 -5.42
C VAL A 51 21.92 10.27 -5.91
N ALA A 52 21.22 10.98 -6.80
CA ALA A 52 21.70 12.24 -7.36
C ALA A 52 21.90 13.32 -6.28
N ASP A 53 20.97 13.45 -5.33
CA ASP A 53 21.08 14.45 -4.27
C ASP A 53 22.04 14.01 -3.15
N PHE A 54 22.08 12.72 -2.82
CA PHE A 54 23.05 12.14 -1.89
C PHE A 54 24.48 12.45 -2.34
N LEU A 55 24.81 12.23 -3.61
CA LEU A 55 26.14 12.49 -4.17
C LEU A 55 26.53 13.97 -4.14
N LYS A 56 25.57 14.90 -4.26
CA LYS A 56 25.85 16.34 -4.11
C LYS A 56 26.26 16.70 -2.68
N HIS A 57 25.85 15.90 -1.70
CA HIS A 57 26.15 16.12 -0.28
C HIS A 57 27.33 15.29 0.23
N TYR A 58 27.74 14.24 -0.48
CA TYR A 58 28.89 13.41 -0.11
C TYR A 58 30.22 14.11 -0.48
N PRO A 59 31.09 14.47 0.50
CA PRO A 59 32.24 15.34 0.25
C PRO A 59 33.55 14.61 -0.11
N HIS A 60 33.55 13.27 -0.15
CA HIS A 60 34.76 12.46 -0.34
C HIS A 60 34.79 11.79 -1.73
N PRO A 61 35.96 11.34 -2.21
CA PRO A 61 36.02 10.57 -3.45
C PRO A 61 35.16 9.30 -3.37
N CYS A 62 34.39 9.04 -4.42
CA CYS A 62 33.54 7.85 -4.54
C CYS A 62 33.36 7.45 -5.99
N GLU A 63 32.91 6.22 -6.21
CA GLU A 63 32.41 5.73 -7.48
C GLU A 63 30.89 5.52 -7.39
N VAL A 64 30.18 5.61 -8.52
CA VAL A 64 28.75 5.34 -8.60
C VAL A 64 28.46 4.37 -9.74
N THR A 65 27.61 3.39 -9.47
CA THR A 65 27.04 2.48 -10.47
C THR A 65 25.57 2.25 -10.17
N PHE A 66 24.84 1.61 -11.10
CA PHE A 66 23.41 1.38 -10.97
C PHE A 66 23.07 -0.07 -11.27
N VAL A 67 22.11 -0.60 -10.50
CA VAL A 67 21.54 -1.92 -10.74
C VAL A 67 20.04 -1.78 -11.00
N LYS A 68 19.54 -2.52 -11.99
CA LYS A 68 18.10 -2.62 -12.24
C LYS A 68 17.64 -4.03 -11.91
N LEU A 69 16.74 -4.14 -10.93
CA LEU A 69 16.13 -5.40 -10.55
C LEU A 69 14.75 -5.49 -11.19
N SER A 70 14.55 -6.47 -12.06
CA SER A 70 13.22 -6.79 -12.60
C SER A 70 12.63 -7.95 -11.81
N SER A 71 11.57 -7.70 -11.04
CA SER A 71 10.78 -8.77 -10.43
C SER A 71 9.79 -9.33 -11.45
N TYR A 72 9.82 -10.63 -11.73
CA TYR A 72 8.74 -11.29 -12.47
C TYR A 72 7.69 -11.82 -11.49
N ARG A 73 6.42 -11.43 -11.68
CA ARG A 73 5.26 -12.19 -11.16
C ARG A 73 4.91 -13.25 -12.20
N GLY A 74 5.37 -14.47 -12.01
CA GLY A 74 5.03 -15.61 -12.85
C GLY A 74 5.28 -16.92 -12.12
N LEU A 75 4.20 -17.69 -11.91
CA LEU A 75 4.22 -19.03 -11.34
C LEU A 75 5.00 -19.97 -12.25
N THR A 76 6.33 -20.05 -12.09
CA THR A 76 7.21 -21.21 -12.28
C THR A 76 8.65 -20.73 -12.39
N SER A 77 9.52 -21.41 -11.64
CA SER A 77 10.98 -21.25 -11.60
C SER A 77 11.59 -21.04 -12.99
N THR A 78 11.92 -19.81 -13.37
CA THR A 78 12.73 -19.50 -14.55
C THR A 78 13.55 -18.24 -14.30
N GLY A 79 14.82 -18.28 -14.71
CA GLY A 79 15.90 -17.42 -14.24
C GLY A 79 15.61 -15.92 -14.32
N ILE A 80 15.91 -15.24 -13.22
CA ILE A 80 15.93 -13.79 -13.12
C ILE A 80 16.97 -13.27 -14.12
N VAL A 81 16.54 -12.49 -15.11
CA VAL A 81 17.46 -11.76 -15.97
C VAL A 81 18.00 -10.58 -15.16
N ARG A 82 19.20 -10.77 -14.60
CA ARG A 82 19.97 -9.74 -13.90
C ARG A 82 20.72 -8.92 -14.95
N ASN A 83 20.10 -7.82 -15.40
CA ASN A 83 20.85 -6.82 -16.17
C ASN A 83 21.61 -5.93 -15.19
N LEU A 84 22.71 -6.46 -14.68
CA LEU A 84 23.78 -5.68 -14.10
C LEU A 84 24.30 -4.74 -15.19
N LEU A 85 23.98 -3.46 -15.08
CA LEU A 85 24.69 -2.44 -15.84
C LEU A 85 26.05 -2.28 -15.16
N ASP A 86 27.08 -2.91 -15.74
CA ASP A 86 28.49 -2.65 -15.45
C ASP A 86 28.85 -2.47 -13.96
N VAL A 87 28.50 -3.44 -13.11
CA VAL A 87 29.28 -3.59 -11.88
C VAL A 87 30.62 -4.14 -12.36
N SER A 88 31.58 -3.23 -12.53
CA SER A 88 32.90 -3.50 -13.05
C SER A 88 33.53 -4.73 -12.39
N GLU A 89 34.38 -5.45 -13.12
CA GLU A 89 35.10 -6.65 -12.63
C GLU A 89 36.02 -6.39 -11.42
N ASN A 90 36.01 -5.18 -10.84
CA ASN A 90 36.93 -4.69 -9.80
C ASN A 90 36.23 -4.24 -8.50
N ILE A 91 35.19 -4.97 -8.07
CA ILE A 91 34.53 -4.75 -6.76
C ILE A 91 35.15 -5.55 -5.61
N GLU A 92 36.10 -6.43 -5.90
CA GLU A 92 36.79 -7.21 -4.87
C GLU A 92 37.60 -6.31 -3.92
N GLY A 93 37.46 -6.53 -2.61
CA GLY A 93 38.11 -5.73 -1.58
C GLY A 93 37.60 -4.29 -1.44
N ARG A 94 36.56 -3.91 -2.20
CA ARG A 94 35.93 -2.58 -2.14
C ARG A 94 34.82 -2.54 -1.09
N SER A 95 34.53 -1.34 -0.60
CA SER A 95 33.34 -1.11 0.23
C SER A 95 32.17 -0.73 -0.67
N ILE A 96 31.08 -1.49 -0.59
CA ILE A 96 29.87 -1.31 -1.37
C ILE A 96 28.76 -0.77 -0.47
N ILE A 97 28.13 0.32 -0.89
CA ILE A 97 26.96 0.88 -0.21
C ILE A 97 25.81 0.91 -1.21
N ILE A 98 24.77 0.14 -0.93
CA ILE A 98 23.52 0.17 -1.68
C ILE A 98 22.77 1.46 -1.33
N LEU A 99 22.34 2.20 -2.35
CA LEU A 99 21.47 3.36 -2.22
C LEU A 99 20.09 3.03 -2.80
N GLU A 100 19.08 3.04 -1.95
CA GLU A 100 17.70 2.67 -2.31
C GLU A 100 16.71 3.75 -1.87
N ASP A 101 15.55 3.83 -2.53
CA ASP A 101 14.53 4.84 -2.24
C ASP A 101 13.65 4.48 -1.05
N ILE A 102 13.20 3.24 -0.95
CA ILE A 102 12.29 2.79 0.12
C ILE A 102 12.45 1.32 0.51
N ILE A 103 12.87 1.08 1.75
CA ILE A 103 12.90 -0.27 2.31
C ILE A 103 11.55 -0.58 2.95
N ASP A 104 10.82 -1.49 2.31
CA ASP A 104 9.53 -2.04 2.73
C ASP A 104 9.71 -3.50 3.23
N THR A 105 9.14 -4.49 2.55
CA THR A 105 9.31 -5.92 2.91
C THR A 105 10.73 -6.48 2.79
N GLY A 106 11.73 -5.74 2.30
CA GLY A 106 13.11 -6.24 2.21
C GLY A 106 13.42 -7.25 1.09
N ARG A 107 12.46 -7.59 0.21
CA ARG A 107 12.69 -8.52 -0.92
C ARG A 107 13.77 -8.03 -1.90
N THR A 108 13.72 -6.76 -2.27
CA THR A 108 14.73 -6.13 -3.15
C THR A 108 16.12 -6.28 -2.54
N LEU A 109 16.23 -6.05 -1.23
CA LEU A 109 17.48 -6.16 -0.51
C LEU A 109 18.00 -7.61 -0.48
N GLN A 110 17.13 -8.60 -0.28
CA GLN A 110 17.51 -10.01 -0.32
C GLN A 110 18.13 -10.40 -1.68
N GLU A 111 17.56 -9.92 -2.78
CA GLU A 111 18.10 -10.14 -4.13
C GLU A 111 19.46 -9.45 -4.32
N LEU A 112 19.62 -8.22 -3.82
CA LEU A 112 20.91 -7.52 -3.86
C LEU A 112 21.97 -8.28 -3.06
N ILE A 113 21.66 -8.74 -1.86
CA ILE A 113 22.62 -9.48 -1.05
C ILE A 113 23.05 -10.77 -1.76
N HIS A 114 22.10 -11.50 -2.35
CA HIS A 114 22.42 -12.68 -3.13
C HIS A 114 23.24 -12.36 -4.40
N LEU A 115 23.07 -11.16 -4.98
CA LEU A 115 23.90 -10.70 -6.10
C LEU A 115 25.37 -10.53 -5.70
N PHE A 116 25.61 -10.01 -4.50
CA PHE A 116 26.94 -9.73 -3.97
C PHE A 116 27.51 -10.86 -3.08
N SER A 117 26.74 -11.92 -2.80
CA SER A 117 27.15 -12.99 -1.87
C SER A 117 28.36 -13.79 -2.35
N ASN A 118 28.56 -13.85 -3.67
CA ASN A 118 29.70 -14.55 -4.29
C ASN A 118 30.89 -13.63 -4.55
N THR A 119 30.83 -12.38 -4.09
CA THR A 119 31.92 -11.41 -4.26
C THR A 119 32.55 -11.06 -2.92
N ASN A 120 33.88 -11.08 -2.89
CA ASN A 120 34.64 -10.78 -1.68
C ASN A 120 34.79 -9.26 -1.50
N VAL A 121 33.70 -8.60 -1.09
CA VAL A 121 33.69 -7.16 -0.77
C VAL A 121 34.20 -6.92 0.65
N LYS A 122 34.82 -5.77 0.91
CA LYS A 122 35.33 -5.41 2.23
C LYS A 122 34.21 -5.12 3.22
N ASP A 123 33.27 -4.29 2.80
CA ASP A 123 32.09 -3.90 3.57
C ASP A 123 30.89 -3.90 2.61
N PHE A 124 29.76 -4.45 3.03
CA PHE A 124 28.48 -4.31 2.33
C PHE A 124 27.49 -3.60 3.26
N LYS A 125 27.00 -2.44 2.84
CA LYS A 125 26.12 -1.59 3.65
C LYS A 125 24.90 -1.13 2.86
N ILE A 126 23.85 -0.78 3.59
CA ILE A 126 22.56 -0.39 3.01
C ILE A 126 22.17 0.98 3.54
N ALA A 127 21.94 1.90 2.61
CA ALA A 127 21.37 3.21 2.89
C ALA A 127 20.09 3.40 2.09
N SER A 128 19.00 3.79 2.75
CA SER A 128 17.73 4.10 2.09
C SER A 128 17.19 5.47 2.50
N LEU A 129 16.44 6.12 1.63
CA LEU A 129 15.80 7.38 1.99
C LEU A 129 14.64 7.13 2.97
N PHE A 130 13.79 6.14 2.68
CA PHE A 130 12.63 5.79 3.50
C PHE A 130 12.74 4.38 4.07
N TYR A 131 12.37 4.21 5.33
CA TYR A 131 12.35 2.92 5.99
C TYR A 131 10.99 2.65 6.64
N LYS A 132 10.35 1.53 6.29
CA LYS A 132 9.09 1.06 6.89
C LYS A 132 9.35 -0.11 7.82
N SER A 133 9.78 0.19 9.04
CA SER A 133 10.14 -0.81 10.05
C SER A 133 9.02 -1.80 10.37
N GLU A 134 7.75 -1.36 10.36
CA GLU A 134 6.57 -2.16 10.70
C GLU A 134 6.35 -3.39 9.80
N VAL A 135 6.82 -3.34 8.55
CA VAL A 135 6.63 -4.40 7.55
C VAL A 135 7.93 -5.02 7.06
N TYR A 136 9.06 -4.53 7.57
CA TYR A 136 10.35 -5.12 7.29
C TYR A 136 10.45 -6.50 7.94
N ASN A 137 10.65 -7.53 7.12
CA ASN A 137 10.78 -8.92 7.57
C ASN A 137 12.10 -9.56 7.11
N GLY A 138 13.06 -8.75 6.67
CA GLY A 138 14.38 -9.22 6.27
C GLY A 138 15.28 -9.54 7.46
N GLU A 139 16.30 -10.35 7.21
CA GLU A 139 17.26 -10.79 8.24
C GLU A 139 18.41 -9.79 8.46
N TYR A 140 18.49 -8.74 7.65
CA TYR A 140 19.64 -7.84 7.59
C TYR A 140 19.34 -6.49 8.21
N GLY A 141 20.30 -5.94 8.96
CA GLY A 141 20.19 -4.59 9.49
C GLY A 141 20.21 -3.55 8.38
N ILE A 142 19.39 -2.50 8.49
CA ILE A 142 19.50 -1.31 7.65
C ILE A 142 20.49 -0.36 8.30
N ASP A 143 21.62 -0.10 7.65
CA ASP A 143 22.73 0.64 8.26
C ASP A 143 22.46 2.15 8.34
N TYR A 144 21.84 2.72 7.31
CA TYR A 144 21.52 4.15 7.25
C TYR A 144 20.11 4.37 6.69
N PHE A 145 19.35 5.26 7.30
CA PHE A 145 18.09 5.72 6.72
C PHE A 145 17.79 7.18 7.01
N GLY A 146 17.16 7.82 6.03
CA GLY A 146 16.75 9.22 6.12
C GLY A 146 15.60 9.38 7.11
N LEU A 147 14.44 8.82 6.73
CA LEU A 147 13.19 8.92 7.48
C LEU A 147 12.58 7.54 7.68
N GLU A 148 12.19 7.25 8.92
CA GLU A 148 11.30 6.14 9.23
C GLU A 148 9.86 6.60 9.00
N ILE A 149 9.08 5.84 8.24
CA ILE A 149 7.72 6.21 7.83
C ILE A 149 6.75 5.04 8.07
N PRO A 150 5.44 5.31 8.33
CA PRO A 150 4.45 4.26 8.49
C PRO A 150 4.26 3.46 7.19
N ASN A 151 3.65 2.28 7.28
CA ASN A 151 3.31 1.50 6.09
C ASN A 151 2.13 2.09 5.29
N LYS A 152 2.38 3.23 4.63
CA LYS A 152 1.48 3.88 3.68
C LYS A 152 2.07 3.87 2.28
N PHE A 153 1.21 3.84 1.27
CA PHE A 153 1.65 3.93 -0.12
C PHE A 153 2.01 5.38 -0.44
N ILE A 154 3.22 5.63 -0.92
CA ILE A 154 3.75 6.97 -1.18
C ILE A 154 4.32 7.09 -2.61
N VAL A 155 4.30 8.30 -3.15
CA VAL A 155 4.79 8.64 -4.50
C VAL A 155 5.53 9.97 -4.47
N GLY A 156 6.32 10.26 -5.50
CA GLY A 156 7.12 11.48 -5.56
C GLY A 156 8.58 11.25 -5.18
N TYR A 157 9.45 12.19 -5.57
CA TYR A 157 10.89 12.12 -5.32
C TYR A 157 11.52 10.79 -5.76
N GLY A 158 11.25 10.39 -7.00
CA GLY A 158 11.72 9.12 -7.57
C GLY A 158 10.73 7.96 -7.44
N LEU A 159 9.85 7.96 -6.42
CA LEU A 159 8.79 6.96 -6.23
C LEU A 159 7.63 7.16 -7.20
N ASP A 160 6.97 6.07 -7.60
CA ASP A 160 5.92 6.10 -8.62
C ASP A 160 4.63 5.39 -8.24
N TYR A 161 3.57 5.74 -8.98
CA TYR A 161 2.40 4.91 -9.16
C TYR A 161 2.17 4.68 -10.65
N LEU A 162 2.39 3.44 -11.11
CA LEU A 162 2.30 3.04 -12.51
C LEU A 162 3.13 3.97 -13.42
N GLU A 163 4.40 4.13 -13.06
CA GLU A 163 5.43 4.96 -13.72
C GLU A 163 5.18 6.49 -13.72
N LEU A 164 4.11 6.97 -13.08
CA LEU A 164 3.86 8.39 -12.89
C LEU A 164 4.19 8.86 -11.46
N GLY A 165 4.55 10.14 -11.34
CA GLY A 165 4.79 10.78 -10.03
C GLY A 165 6.27 10.91 -9.64
N ARG A 166 7.20 10.16 -10.27
CA ARG A 166 8.64 10.21 -9.95
C ARG A 166 9.22 11.63 -9.96
N ASN A 167 8.74 12.48 -10.86
CA ASN A 167 9.25 13.83 -11.11
C ASN A 167 8.83 14.88 -10.07
N LEU A 168 7.97 14.53 -9.11
CA LEU A 168 7.53 15.45 -8.08
C LEU A 168 8.66 15.70 -7.07
N LYS A 169 8.80 16.94 -6.64
CA LYS A 169 9.86 17.33 -5.68
C LYS A 169 9.55 16.95 -4.24
N GLU A 170 8.27 16.79 -3.94
CA GLU A 170 7.71 16.43 -2.65
C GLU A 170 7.24 14.98 -2.68
N VAL A 171 7.03 14.38 -1.51
CA VAL A 171 6.39 13.08 -1.38
C VAL A 171 4.93 13.26 -0.99
N TYR A 172 4.07 12.49 -1.64
CA TYR A 172 2.64 12.43 -1.41
C TYR A 172 2.27 11.03 -0.93
N GLN A 173 1.33 10.94 0.00
CA GLN A 173 0.78 9.66 0.46
C GLN A 173 -0.57 9.40 -0.17
N LEU A 174 -0.89 8.12 -0.37
CA LEU A 174 -2.20 7.69 -0.84
C LEU A 174 -3.26 8.22 0.12
N LYS A 175 -4.21 8.97 -0.44
CA LYS A 175 -5.34 9.45 0.34
C LYS A 175 -6.21 8.24 0.67
N GLU A 176 -6.21 7.85 1.94
CA GLU A 176 -7.17 6.91 2.47
C GLU A 176 -8.56 7.55 2.38
N ASN A 177 -9.45 6.94 1.60
CA ASN A 177 -10.89 7.16 1.75
C ASN A 177 -11.38 6.00 2.60
N PRO A 178 -11.38 6.11 3.94
CA PRO A 178 -11.90 5.03 4.77
C PRO A 178 -13.35 4.75 4.35
N MET A 179 -13.67 3.48 4.11
CA MET A 179 -15.05 3.09 3.81
C MET A 179 -15.94 3.52 4.96
N ILE A 180 -16.98 4.30 4.66
CA ILE A 180 -17.92 4.78 5.67
C ILE A 180 -19.10 3.81 5.73
N ASN A 181 -19.14 2.98 6.77
CA ASN A 181 -20.24 2.06 7.02
C ASN A 181 -21.17 2.62 8.10
N LEU A 182 -22.43 2.87 7.75
CA LEU A 182 -23.43 3.48 8.62
C LEU A 182 -24.57 2.51 8.88
N VAL A 183 -24.96 2.36 10.13
CA VAL A 183 -26.18 1.64 10.49
C VAL A 183 -27.25 2.64 10.92
N LEU A 184 -28.42 2.58 10.29
CA LEU A 184 -29.53 3.48 10.60
C LEU A 184 -30.59 2.77 11.47
N PHE A 185 -30.73 3.23 12.71
CA PHE A 185 -31.75 2.78 13.66
C PHE A 185 -32.77 3.87 13.99
N GLY A 186 -34.00 3.45 14.31
CA GLY A 186 -35.06 4.35 14.73
C GLY A 186 -36.47 3.80 14.47
N LYS A 187 -37.46 4.32 15.20
CA LYS A 187 -38.87 3.94 15.05
C LYS A 187 -39.38 4.16 13.61
N PRO A 188 -40.44 3.45 13.18
CA PRO A 188 -41.14 3.78 11.94
C PRO A 188 -41.53 5.26 11.92
N GLY A 189 -41.37 5.92 10.76
CA GLY A 189 -41.66 7.35 10.61
C GLY A 189 -40.60 8.32 11.13
N ALA A 190 -39.50 7.86 11.73
CA ALA A 190 -38.44 8.73 12.28
C ALA A 190 -37.56 9.44 11.22
N GLY A 191 -37.88 9.33 9.93
CA GLY A 191 -37.12 9.98 8.85
C GLY A 191 -35.85 9.26 8.38
N LYS A 192 -35.64 7.99 8.77
CA LYS A 192 -34.45 7.19 8.39
C LYS A 192 -34.17 7.21 6.88
N GLY A 193 -35.17 6.91 6.05
CA GLY A 193 -35.00 6.90 4.59
C GLY A 193 -34.60 8.26 4.02
N THR A 194 -35.13 9.36 4.57
CA THR A 194 -34.73 10.71 4.17
C THR A 194 -33.27 10.99 4.51
N GLN A 195 -32.82 10.59 5.70
CA GLN A 195 -31.41 10.71 6.08
C GLN A 195 -30.51 9.78 5.25
N ALA A 196 -30.97 8.57 4.95
CA ALA A 196 -30.24 7.61 4.12
C ALA A 196 -29.94 8.20 2.73
N GLU A 197 -30.93 8.76 2.04
CA GLU A 197 -30.70 9.38 0.72
C GLU A 197 -29.76 10.59 0.80
N PHE A 198 -29.89 11.44 1.82
CA PHE A 198 -28.95 12.55 2.03
C PHE A 198 -27.50 12.08 2.25
N LEU A 199 -27.31 11.06 3.08
CA LEU A 199 -25.98 10.49 3.36
C LEU A 199 -25.39 9.77 2.15
N LYS A 200 -26.24 9.03 1.42
CA LYS A 200 -25.89 8.34 0.19
C LYS A 200 -25.34 9.30 -0.86
N GLU A 201 -26.02 10.42 -1.11
CA GLU A 201 -25.55 11.43 -2.07
C GLU A 201 -24.30 12.16 -1.57
N LYS A 202 -24.27 12.55 -0.29
CA LYS A 202 -23.16 13.34 0.27
C LYS A 202 -21.83 12.58 0.31
N TYR A 203 -21.89 11.28 0.59
CA TYR A 203 -20.71 10.44 0.80
C TYR A 203 -20.53 9.36 -0.27
N SER A 204 -21.35 9.38 -1.33
CA SER A 204 -21.32 8.38 -2.43
C SER A 204 -21.43 6.93 -1.92
N LEU A 205 -22.31 6.69 -0.95
CA LEU A 205 -22.48 5.38 -0.32
C LEU A 205 -23.51 4.53 -1.06
N ILE A 206 -23.48 3.21 -0.86
CA ILE A 206 -24.52 2.30 -1.31
C ILE A 206 -25.52 2.07 -0.17
N HIS A 207 -26.79 2.38 -0.41
CA HIS A 207 -27.85 2.16 0.56
C HIS A 207 -28.45 0.76 0.41
N ILE A 208 -28.29 -0.07 1.45
CA ILE A 208 -28.81 -1.42 1.56
C ILE A 208 -29.91 -1.44 2.62
N SER A 209 -31.17 -1.53 2.16
CA SER A 209 -32.31 -1.78 3.03
C SER A 209 -32.67 -3.26 3.02
N THR A 210 -32.81 -3.86 4.19
CA THR A 210 -33.30 -5.25 4.33
C THR A 210 -34.58 -5.48 3.53
N GLY A 211 -35.55 -4.55 3.62
CA GLY A 211 -36.81 -4.68 2.89
C GLY A 211 -36.63 -4.72 1.37
N ASP A 212 -35.70 -3.96 0.81
CA ASP A 212 -35.41 -3.97 -0.63
C ASP A 212 -34.66 -5.23 -1.05
N VAL A 213 -33.69 -5.67 -0.26
CA VAL A 213 -32.94 -6.91 -0.48
C VAL A 213 -33.89 -8.11 -0.55
N PHE A 214 -34.81 -8.24 0.42
CA PHE A 214 -35.83 -9.30 0.41
C PHE A 214 -36.73 -9.22 -0.84
N ARG A 215 -37.30 -8.04 -1.12
CA ARG A 215 -38.19 -7.85 -2.29
C ARG A 215 -37.49 -8.21 -3.60
N ARG A 216 -36.23 -7.81 -3.77
CA ARG A 216 -35.43 -8.06 -4.97
C ARG A 216 -35.11 -9.55 -5.12
N ASN A 217 -34.62 -10.19 -4.05
CA ASN A 217 -34.28 -11.62 -4.06
C ASN A 217 -35.51 -12.50 -4.38
N ILE A 218 -36.67 -12.19 -3.78
CA ILE A 218 -37.93 -12.89 -4.04
C ILE A 218 -38.42 -12.64 -5.47
N LYS A 219 -38.43 -11.38 -5.93
CA LYS A 219 -38.87 -11.02 -7.28
C LYS A 219 -38.01 -11.71 -8.36
N ASN A 220 -36.71 -11.83 -8.12
CA ASN A 220 -35.77 -12.43 -9.05
C ASN A 220 -35.71 -13.97 -8.93
N GLY A 221 -36.44 -14.59 -8.00
CA GLY A 221 -36.47 -16.04 -7.82
C GLY A 221 -35.12 -16.65 -7.45
N THR A 222 -34.25 -15.89 -6.77
CA THR A 222 -32.95 -16.36 -6.26
C THR A 222 -33.14 -17.52 -5.28
N GLU A 223 -32.11 -18.35 -5.07
CA GLU A 223 -32.18 -19.46 -4.12
C GLU A 223 -32.51 -18.97 -2.71
N LEU A 224 -31.79 -17.94 -2.22
CA LEU A 224 -32.07 -17.28 -0.95
C LEU A 224 -33.48 -16.65 -0.94
N GLY A 225 -33.91 -16.03 -2.04
CA GLY A 225 -35.23 -15.42 -2.16
C GLY A 225 -36.37 -16.44 -2.05
N ASN A 226 -36.23 -17.60 -2.69
CA ASN A 226 -37.20 -18.69 -2.60
C ASN A 226 -37.25 -19.28 -1.19
N LEU A 227 -36.09 -19.44 -0.55
CA LEU A 227 -35.98 -19.90 0.84
C LEU A 227 -36.62 -18.90 1.82
N ALA A 228 -36.33 -17.60 1.69
CA ALA A 228 -36.98 -16.56 2.46
C ALA A 228 -38.50 -16.58 2.26
N LYS A 229 -38.94 -16.72 1.00
CA LYS A 229 -40.36 -16.77 0.66
C LYS A 229 -41.07 -17.96 1.33
N SER A 230 -40.43 -19.14 1.42
CA SER A 230 -41.06 -20.31 2.05
C SER A 230 -41.38 -20.08 3.54
N TYR A 231 -40.50 -19.40 4.28
CA TYR A 231 -40.78 -19.01 5.67
C TYR A 231 -41.90 -17.97 5.76
N MET A 232 -41.83 -16.93 4.91
CA MET A 232 -42.82 -15.84 4.89
C MET A 232 -44.23 -16.31 4.55
N ASP A 233 -44.38 -17.19 3.56
CA ASP A 233 -45.67 -17.76 3.14
C ASP A 233 -46.32 -18.61 4.25
N GLN A 234 -45.51 -19.15 5.17
CA GLN A 234 -45.95 -19.90 6.36
C GLN A 234 -46.20 -19.01 7.59
N GLY A 235 -45.92 -17.70 7.51
CA GLY A 235 -46.00 -16.78 8.64
C GLY A 235 -44.86 -16.93 9.65
N GLU A 236 -43.79 -17.65 9.29
CA GLU A 236 -42.61 -17.85 10.13
C GLU A 236 -41.60 -16.71 9.97
N LEU A 237 -40.73 -16.55 10.97
CA LEU A 237 -39.61 -15.61 10.91
C LEU A 237 -38.51 -16.20 10.02
N VAL A 238 -37.98 -15.39 9.10
CA VAL A 238 -36.83 -15.77 8.28
C VAL A 238 -35.60 -15.91 9.18
N PRO A 239 -34.84 -17.01 9.11
CA PRO A 239 -33.61 -17.19 9.89
C PRO A 239 -32.56 -16.12 9.61
N ASP A 240 -31.76 -15.81 10.63
CA ASP A 240 -30.68 -14.81 10.53
C ASP A 240 -29.69 -15.15 9.42
N GLU A 241 -29.32 -16.43 9.27
CA GLU A 241 -28.38 -16.90 8.24
C GLU A 241 -28.83 -16.54 6.82
N VAL A 242 -30.13 -16.68 6.52
CA VAL A 242 -30.68 -16.31 5.20
C VAL A 242 -30.53 -14.81 4.97
N THR A 243 -30.82 -14.00 6.01
CA THR A 243 -30.71 -12.53 5.93
C THR A 243 -29.25 -12.09 5.77
N ILE A 244 -28.33 -12.72 6.52
CA ILE A 244 -26.89 -12.46 6.47
C ILE A 244 -26.34 -12.78 5.08
N ASN A 245 -26.69 -13.93 4.51
CA ASN A 245 -26.21 -14.32 3.18
C ASN A 245 -26.75 -13.39 2.09
N MET A 246 -28.02 -12.98 2.16
CA MET A 246 -28.56 -12.00 1.22
C MET A 246 -27.86 -10.63 1.31
N LEU A 247 -27.49 -10.20 2.52
CA LEU A 247 -26.74 -8.95 2.71
C LEU A 247 -25.32 -9.07 2.14
N ARG A 248 -24.66 -10.20 2.41
CA ARG A 248 -23.31 -10.50 1.90
C ARG A 248 -23.28 -10.41 0.37
N ASP A 249 -24.23 -11.05 -0.32
CA ASP A 249 -24.33 -10.99 -1.78
C ASP A 249 -24.46 -9.55 -2.30
N GLU A 250 -25.19 -8.68 -1.61
CA GLU A 250 -25.37 -7.28 -2.01
C GLU A 250 -24.10 -6.45 -1.79
N VAL A 251 -23.37 -6.69 -0.71
CA VAL A 251 -22.07 -6.05 -0.44
C VAL A 251 -21.04 -6.51 -1.48
N GLU A 252 -20.95 -7.81 -1.74
CA GLU A 252 -19.99 -8.40 -2.70
C GLU A 252 -20.26 -7.96 -4.15
N GLN A 253 -21.51 -7.63 -4.50
CA GLN A 253 -21.85 -7.05 -5.80
C GLN A 253 -21.34 -5.61 -6.00
N ASN A 254 -20.87 -4.94 -4.94
CA ASN A 254 -20.43 -3.54 -4.96
C ASN A 254 -18.99 -3.37 -4.41
N PRO A 255 -17.97 -4.00 -5.03
CA PRO A 255 -16.59 -3.99 -4.51
C PRO A 255 -15.92 -2.61 -4.53
N GLU A 256 -16.42 -1.70 -5.37
CA GLU A 256 -15.89 -0.33 -5.52
C GLU A 256 -16.67 0.71 -4.69
N ALA A 257 -17.57 0.26 -3.80
CA ALA A 257 -18.35 1.16 -2.96
C ALA A 257 -17.44 1.98 -2.03
N SER A 258 -17.76 3.26 -1.85
CA SER A 258 -17.10 4.12 -0.85
C SER A 258 -17.55 3.84 0.60
N GLY A 259 -18.38 2.81 0.78
CA GLY A 259 -19.01 2.41 2.03
C GLY A 259 -20.51 2.16 1.86
N PHE A 260 -21.13 1.66 2.92
CA PHE A 260 -22.51 1.18 2.91
C PHE A 260 -23.38 1.86 3.97
N ILE A 261 -24.67 2.02 3.66
CA ILE A 261 -25.70 2.38 4.64
C ILE A 261 -26.59 1.16 4.83
N PHE A 262 -26.64 0.62 6.05
CA PHE A 262 -27.50 -0.50 6.42
C PHE A 262 -28.77 0.03 7.10
N ASP A 263 -29.91 -0.06 6.41
CA ASP A 263 -31.23 0.28 6.95
C ASP A 263 -32.00 -0.98 7.36
N GLY A 264 -32.20 -1.11 8.68
CA GLY A 264 -32.89 -2.24 9.27
C GLY A 264 -32.07 -3.52 9.38
N PHE A 265 -30.73 -3.45 9.31
CA PHE A 265 -29.77 -4.50 9.63
C PHE A 265 -28.59 -3.89 10.41
N PRO A 266 -28.04 -4.54 11.44
CA PRO A 266 -28.51 -5.79 12.06
C PRO A 266 -29.76 -5.58 12.93
N ARG A 267 -30.55 -6.65 13.15
CA ARG A 267 -31.70 -6.68 14.09
C ARG A 267 -31.50 -7.60 15.29
N THR A 268 -30.53 -8.50 15.21
CA THR A 268 -30.17 -9.45 16.26
C THR A 268 -28.67 -9.36 16.53
N THR A 269 -28.23 -9.90 17.67
CA THR A 269 -26.79 -9.97 18.00
C THR A 269 -26.02 -10.80 16.97
N ALA A 270 -26.58 -11.92 16.51
CA ALA A 270 -25.95 -12.77 15.50
C ALA A 270 -25.76 -12.04 14.16
N GLN A 271 -26.73 -11.21 13.76
CA GLN A 271 -26.57 -10.34 12.57
C GLN A 271 -25.48 -9.28 12.78
N ALA A 272 -25.35 -8.73 13.98
CA ALA A 272 -24.32 -7.72 14.27
C ALA A 272 -22.92 -8.34 14.22
N GLU A 273 -22.72 -9.49 14.85
CA GLU A 273 -21.46 -10.25 14.78
C GLU A 273 -21.12 -10.65 13.34
N ALA A 274 -22.13 -11.03 12.54
CA ALA A 274 -21.92 -11.34 11.13
C ALA A 274 -21.53 -10.10 10.31
N LEU A 275 -22.05 -8.92 10.64
CA LEU A 275 -21.67 -7.66 9.99
C LEU A 275 -20.23 -7.29 10.30
N ASP A 276 -19.81 -7.42 11.56
CA ASP A 276 -18.44 -7.14 12.00
C ASP A 276 -17.43 -8.06 11.30
N ASN A 277 -17.80 -9.30 10.98
CA ASN A 277 -16.94 -10.22 10.23
C ASN A 277 -16.93 -9.96 8.71
N LEU A 278 -17.88 -9.18 8.18
CA LEU A 278 -18.02 -8.90 6.76
C LEU A 278 -17.24 -7.65 6.32
N LEU A 279 -17.03 -6.69 7.23
CA LEU A 279 -16.47 -5.35 6.97
C LEU A 279 -15.06 -5.21 7.55
#